data_AF-R0CNI1-F1
#
_entry.id   AF-R0CNI1-F1
#
_cell.length_a   1.000
_cell.length_b   1.000
_cell.length_c   1.000
_cell.angle_alpha   90.00
_cell.angle_beta   90.00
_cell.angle_gamma   90.00
#
_symmetry.space_group_name_H-M   'P 1'
#
loop_
_entity.id
_entity.type
_entity.pdbx_description
1 polymer ?
#
loop_
_entity_poly.entity_id
_entity_poly.type
_entity_poly.pdbx_seq_one_letter_code
_entity_poly.pdbx_strand_id
1 'polypeptide(L)'
;MQNFCKTLLVAMTLAMATFAAHAQSVGGRGAAIGWYVSQPTRYVVSGVLLKDGSTSEIKPAHGIYVARSQTEAIEHFAAEMRDGSPGYHLITTLASPVPVAGTCELSI
;
A
#
# COMPACT_ATOMS: atom_id res chain seq x y z
N MET A 1 -58.00 25.55 -25.19
CA MET A 1 -56.76 25.89 -24.45
C MET A 1 -56.40 24.92 -23.32
N GLN A 2 -57.35 24.26 -22.64
CA GLN A 2 -57.04 23.32 -21.53
C GLN A 2 -56.15 22.12 -21.90
N ASN A 3 -56.31 21.57 -23.11
CA ASN A 3 -55.55 20.37 -23.51
C ASN A 3 -54.06 20.67 -23.74
N PHE A 4 -53.72 21.90 -24.13
CA PHE A 4 -52.33 22.31 -24.40
C PHE A 4 -51.51 22.43 -23.10
N CYS A 5 -52.10 22.95 -22.02
CA CYS A 5 -51.44 22.98 -20.71
C CYS A 5 -51.22 21.59 -20.13
N LYS A 6 -52.15 20.65 -20.35
CA LYS A 6 -52.01 19.26 -19.91
C LYS A 6 -50.89 18.52 -20.65
N THR A 7 -50.81 18.66 -21.97
CA THR A 7 -49.72 18.07 -22.76
C THR A 7 -48.38 18.70 -22.44
N LEU A 8 -48.33 20.02 -22.21
CA LEU A 8 -47.11 20.72 -21.80
C LEU A 8 -46.59 20.20 -20.45
N LEU A 9 -47.48 20.06 -19.45
CA LEU A 9 -47.10 19.55 -18.12
C LEU A 9 -46.62 18.11 -18.18
N VAL A 10 -47.30 17.25 -18.94
CA VAL A 10 -46.87 15.84 -19.11
C VAL A 10 -45.51 15.76 -19.79
N ALA A 11 -45.29 16.54 -20.85
CA ALA A 11 -44.00 16.59 -21.53
C ALA A 11 -42.87 17.11 -20.62
N MET A 12 -43.16 18.11 -19.77
CA MET A 12 -42.20 18.65 -18.81
C MET A 12 -41.86 17.63 -17.71
N THR A 13 -42.83 16.90 -17.18
CA THR A 13 -42.57 15.82 -16.22
C THR A 13 -41.81 14.65 -16.83
N LEU A 14 -42.07 14.30 -18.10
CA LEU A 14 -41.33 13.25 -18.81
C LEU A 14 -39.87 13.68 -19.04
N ALA A 15 -39.66 14.95 -19.43
CA ALA A 15 -38.33 15.51 -19.60
C ALA A 15 -37.55 15.58 -18.28
N MET A 16 -38.17 15.98 -17.16
CA MET A 16 -37.47 15.98 -15.87
C MET A 16 -37.16 14.57 -15.35
N ALA A 17 -38.01 13.58 -15.63
CA ALA A 17 -37.75 12.19 -15.27
C ALA A 17 -36.56 11.59 -16.05
N THR A 18 -36.34 12.00 -17.30
CA THR A 18 -35.18 11.53 -18.09
C THR A 18 -33.86 12.12 -17.58
N PHE A 19 -33.84 13.36 -17.08
CA PHE A 19 -32.63 13.92 -16.45
C PHE A 19 -32.32 13.28 -15.08
N ALA A 20 -33.34 12.95 -14.29
CA ALA A 20 -33.15 12.25 -13.01
C ALA A 20 -32.62 10.81 -13.19
N ALA A 21 -33.01 10.13 -14.28
CA ALA A 21 -32.46 8.82 -14.64
C ALA A 21 -30.97 8.87 -15.06
N HIS A 22 -30.45 10.03 -15.45
CA HIS A 22 -29.03 10.23 -15.80
C HIS A 22 -28.18 10.69 -14.60
N ALA A 23 -28.79 11.02 -13.46
CA ALA A 23 -28.07 11.29 -12.21
C ALA A 23 -27.69 10.01 -11.45
N GLN A 24 -28.18 8.84 -11.90
CA GLN A 24 -27.74 7.53 -11.42
C GLN A 24 -26.76 6.87 -12.41
N SER A 25 -25.69 7.58 -12.76
CA SER A 25 -24.44 6.91 -13.14
C SER A 25 -23.63 6.61 -11.87
N VAL A 26 -24.16 5.70 -11.07
CA VAL A 26 -23.40 4.89 -10.11
C VAL A 26 -23.19 3.55 -10.81
N GLY A 27 -22.01 3.35 -11.43
CA GLY A 27 -21.67 2.07 -12.07
C GLY A 27 -21.16 2.14 -13.51
N GLY A 28 -20.67 3.29 -13.98
CA GLY A 28 -19.87 3.33 -15.20
C GLY A 28 -18.54 2.60 -14.98
N ARG A 29 -18.26 1.57 -15.80
CA ARG A 29 -16.93 0.95 -15.96
C ARG A 29 -15.93 1.94 -16.59
N GLY A 30 -15.72 3.08 -15.96
CA GLY A 30 -14.47 3.83 -16.07
C GLY A 30 -13.52 3.26 -15.03
N ALA A 31 -12.23 3.14 -15.35
CA ALA A 31 -11.25 2.78 -14.34
C ALA A 31 -11.51 3.63 -13.09
N ALA A 32 -11.59 2.99 -11.91
CA ALA A 32 -11.92 3.68 -10.68
C ALA A 32 -10.72 4.57 -10.30
N ILE A 33 -10.62 5.74 -10.92
CA ILE A 33 -9.57 6.70 -10.64
C ILE A 33 -9.84 7.25 -9.25
N GLY A 34 -8.98 6.90 -8.30
CA GLY A 34 -9.16 7.23 -6.89
C GLY A 34 -7.83 7.27 -6.15
N TRP A 35 -7.78 8.13 -5.14
CA TRP A 35 -6.66 8.18 -4.20
C TRP A 35 -6.84 7.10 -3.15
N TYR A 36 -5.83 6.25 -2.95
CA TYR A 36 -5.75 5.36 -1.80
C TYR A 36 -4.50 5.66 -0.97
N VAL A 37 -4.56 5.34 0.31
CA VAL A 37 -3.43 5.50 1.22
C VAL A 37 -2.71 4.17 1.35
N SER A 38 -1.45 4.11 0.88
CA SER A 38 -0.56 2.98 1.06
C SER A 38 0.23 3.13 2.36
N GLN A 39 0.03 2.21 3.31
CA GLN A 39 0.68 2.21 4.64
C GLN A 39 1.29 0.83 4.93
N PRO A 40 2.40 0.47 4.27
CA PRO A 40 3.04 -0.81 4.52
C PRO A 40 3.57 -0.89 5.96
N THR A 41 3.36 -2.04 6.60
CA THR A 41 4.02 -2.35 7.88
C THR A 41 5.50 -2.55 7.62
N ARG A 42 6.34 -1.85 8.38
CA ARG A 42 7.79 -1.83 8.18
C ARG A 42 8.51 -2.05 9.49
N TYR A 43 9.65 -2.71 9.41
CA TYR A 43 10.55 -2.94 10.53
C TYR A 43 11.96 -2.52 10.14
N VAL A 44 12.63 -1.80 11.04
CA VAL A 44 14.07 -1.64 10.96
C VAL A 44 14.68 -2.87 11.59
N VAL A 45 15.60 -3.53 10.90
CA VAL A 45 16.34 -4.68 11.40
C VAL A 45 17.80 -4.27 11.45
N SER A 46 18.42 -4.46 12.60
CA SER A 46 19.86 -4.29 12.80
C SER A 46 20.46 -5.63 13.19
N GLY A 47 21.63 -5.93 12.68
CA GLY A 47 22.35 -7.16 12.99
C GLY A 47 23.86 -6.94 13.03
N VAL A 48 24.53 -7.87 13.67
CA VAL A 48 25.99 -7.93 13.69
C VAL A 48 26.39 -9.23 13.02
N LEU A 49 27.24 -9.13 12.01
CA LEU A 49 27.89 -10.28 11.40
C LEU A 49 29.29 -10.45 11.99
N LEU A 50 29.71 -11.69 12.15
CA LEU A 50 31.07 -12.08 12.54
C LEU A 50 31.75 -12.75 11.35
N LYS A 51 33.01 -12.40 11.09
CA LYS A 51 33.79 -13.06 10.05
C LYS A 51 34.09 -14.50 10.41
N ASP A 52 33.98 -15.38 9.43
CA ASP A 52 34.26 -16.81 9.61
C ASP A 52 35.72 -17.03 10.07
N GLY A 53 35.90 -17.82 11.11
CA GLY A 53 37.21 -18.07 11.71
C GLY A 53 37.78 -16.92 12.55
N SER A 54 37.04 -15.82 12.73
CA SER A 54 37.40 -14.71 13.61
C SER A 54 36.55 -14.71 14.88
N THR A 55 37.07 -14.11 15.95
CA THR A 55 36.32 -13.82 17.18
C THR A 55 36.14 -12.33 17.43
N SER A 56 36.72 -11.46 16.59
CA SER A 56 36.78 -10.01 16.81
C SER A 56 36.43 -9.16 15.60
N GLU A 57 36.49 -9.70 14.38
CA GLU A 57 36.17 -8.95 13.17
C GLU A 57 34.67 -8.98 12.92
N ILE A 58 34.01 -7.90 13.32
CA ILE A 58 32.56 -7.73 13.20
C ILE A 58 32.20 -6.75 12.08
N LYS A 59 31.03 -6.97 11.46
CA LYS A 59 30.44 -6.09 10.47
C LYS A 59 29.00 -5.78 10.89
N PRO A 60 28.69 -4.55 11.33
CA PRO A 60 27.30 -4.16 11.57
C PRO A 60 26.56 -4.01 10.23
N ALA A 61 25.29 -4.40 10.21
CA ALA A 61 24.40 -4.23 9.07
C ALA A 61 23.01 -3.83 9.57
N HIS A 62 22.30 -3.04 8.76
CA HIS A 62 20.93 -2.64 9.06
C HIS A 62 20.14 -2.43 7.77
N GLY A 63 18.83 -2.59 7.87
CA GLY A 63 17.91 -2.37 6.75
C GLY A 63 16.50 -2.09 7.24
N ILE A 64 15.66 -1.57 6.34
CA ILE A 64 14.22 -1.40 6.59
C ILE A 64 13.47 -2.33 5.65
N TYR A 65 12.63 -3.19 6.22
CA TYR A 65 11.91 -4.23 5.49
C TYR A 65 10.42 -4.02 5.62
N VAL A 66 9.70 -4.13 4.50
CA VAL A 66 8.25 -4.26 4.50
C VAL A 66 7.94 -5.71 4.85
N ALA A 67 7.27 -5.94 5.98
CA ALA A 67 6.93 -7.27 6.48
C ALA A 67 5.68 -7.20 7.37
N ARG A 68 4.97 -8.31 7.50
CA ARG A 68 3.77 -8.42 8.35
C ARG A 68 4.14 -8.60 9.82
N SER A 69 5.35 -9.10 10.11
CA SER A 69 5.83 -9.33 11.47
C SER A 69 7.32 -9.03 11.62
N GLN A 70 7.78 -8.88 12.87
CA GLN A 70 9.20 -8.75 13.20
C GLN A 70 9.99 -9.98 12.75
N THR A 71 9.44 -11.18 12.95
CA THR A 71 10.08 -12.45 12.56
C THR A 71 10.33 -12.51 11.06
N GLU A 72 9.30 -12.19 10.26
CA GLU A 72 9.42 -12.15 8.79
C GLU A 72 10.47 -11.12 8.34
N ALA A 73 10.52 -9.94 8.97
CA ALA A 73 11.56 -8.94 8.68
C ALA A 73 12.98 -9.47 8.99
N ILE A 74 13.15 -10.19 10.10
CA ILE A 74 14.43 -10.80 10.49
C ILE A 74 14.83 -11.90 9.48
N GLU A 75 13.88 -12.71 9.02
CA GLU A 75 14.13 -13.75 8.02
C GLU A 75 14.59 -13.17 6.69
N HIS A 76 13.94 -12.10 6.21
CA HIS A 76 14.37 -11.37 5.02
C HIS A 76 15.77 -10.79 5.17
N PHE A 77 16.04 -10.10 6.29
CA PHE A 77 17.36 -9.55 6.60
C PHE A 77 18.43 -10.65 6.66
N ALA A 78 18.15 -11.77 7.32
CA ALA A 78 19.11 -12.86 7.45
C ALA A 78 19.43 -13.52 6.11
N ALA A 79 18.44 -13.69 5.24
CA ALA A 79 18.64 -14.20 3.88
C ALA A 79 19.51 -13.24 3.06
N GLU A 80 19.22 -11.93 3.08
CA GLU A 80 20.02 -10.92 2.39
C GLU A 80 21.46 -10.88 2.91
N MET A 81 21.66 -10.97 4.23
CA MET A 81 23.00 -10.97 4.82
C MET A 81 23.82 -12.20 4.45
N ARG A 82 23.19 -13.38 4.43
CA ARG A 82 23.84 -14.62 3.99
C ARG A 82 24.31 -14.52 2.54
N ASP A 83 23.48 -13.96 1.67
CA ASP A 83 23.75 -13.92 0.24
C ASP A 83 24.70 -12.75 -0.13
N GLY A 84 24.62 -11.63 0.61
CA GLY A 84 25.37 -10.39 0.35
C GLY A 84 26.66 -10.20 1.18
N SER A 85 26.94 -11.07 2.16
CA SER A 85 28.15 -10.97 3.00
C SER A 85 28.92 -12.31 3.06
N PRO A 86 29.53 -12.76 1.94
CA PRO A 86 30.33 -13.98 1.93
C PRO A 86 31.49 -13.90 2.93
N GLY A 87 31.76 -15.01 3.63
CA GLY A 87 32.80 -15.10 4.66
C GLY A 87 32.42 -14.48 6.02
N TYR A 88 31.14 -14.14 6.19
CA TYR A 88 30.58 -13.66 7.45
C TYR A 88 29.29 -14.43 7.77
N HIS A 89 29.01 -14.63 9.05
CA HIS A 89 27.74 -15.17 9.54
C HIS A 89 27.09 -14.24 10.55
N LEU A 90 25.76 -14.23 10.55
CA LEU A 90 24.97 -13.39 11.43
C LEU A 90 24.94 -13.97 12.85
N ILE A 91 25.33 -13.17 13.86
CA ILE A 91 25.41 -13.64 15.26
C ILE A 91 24.32 -13.08 16.17
N THR A 92 23.76 -11.92 15.83
CA THR A 92 22.64 -11.33 16.57
C THR A 92 21.84 -10.40 15.67
N THR A 93 20.55 -10.28 15.99
CA THR A 93 19.62 -9.36 15.32
C THR A 93 18.69 -8.70 16.31
N LEU A 94 18.24 -7.50 15.96
CA LEU A 94 17.17 -6.78 16.63
C LEU A 94 16.26 -6.19 15.55
N ALA A 95 14.96 -6.44 15.67
CA ALA A 95 13.95 -5.78 14.86
C ALA A 95 13.20 -4.75 15.71
N SER A 96 12.75 -3.67 15.09
CA SER A 96 11.90 -2.67 15.73
C SER A 96 10.88 -2.12 14.73
N PRO A 97 9.63 -1.90 15.14
CA PRO A 97 8.61 -1.34 14.25
C PRO A 97 8.99 0.07 13.84
N VAL A 98 8.87 0.37 12.54
CA VAL A 98 8.99 1.73 12.02
C VAL A 98 7.61 2.39 12.12
N PRO A 99 7.52 3.64 12.61
CA PRO A 99 6.27 4.37 12.65
C PRO A 99 5.54 4.36 11.30
N VAL A 100 4.23 4.16 11.36
CA VAL A 100 3.39 4.10 10.16
C VAL A 100 3.35 5.48 9.52
N ALA A 101 3.73 5.54 8.25
CA ALA A 101 3.59 6.70 7.40
C ALA A 101 2.86 6.25 6.13
N GLY A 102 1.87 7.05 5.70
CA GLY A 102 1.08 6.75 4.51
C GLY A 102 1.50 7.59 3.32
N THR A 103 1.55 6.97 2.15
CA THR A 103 1.69 7.67 0.88
C THR A 103 0.36 7.63 0.15
N CYS A 104 -0.12 8.78 -0.33
CA CYS A 104 -1.27 8.84 -1.21
C CYS A 104 -0.86 8.41 -2.61
N GLU A 105 -1.44 7.33 -3.10
CA GLU A 105 -1.19 6.78 -4.43
C GLU A 105 -2.46 6.96 -5.27
N LEU A 106 -2.28 7.42 -6.51
CA LEU A 106 -3.36 7.55 -7.48
C LEU A 106 -3.49 6.21 -8.21
N SER A 107 -4.58 5.50 -7.99
CA SER A 107 -4.95 4.38 -8.86
C SER A 107 -5.56 4.97 -10.12
N ILE A 108 -4.99 4.68 -11.29
CA ILE A 108 -5.51 5.08 -12.61
C ILE A 108 -5.98 3.83 -13.34
#